data_AF-A0A818WZZ4-F1
#
_entry.id   AF-A0A818WZZ4-F1
#
_cell.length_a   1.000
_cell.length_b   1.000
_cell.length_c   1.000
_cell.angle_alpha   90.00
_cell.angle_beta   90.00
_cell.angle_gamma   90.00
#
_symmetry.space_group_name_H-M   'P 1'
#
loop_
_entity.id
_entity.type
_entity.pdbx_description
1 polymer ?
#
loop_
_entity_poly.entity_id
_entity_poly.type
_entity_poly.pdbx_seq_one_letter_code
_entity_poly.pdbx_strand_id
1 'polypeptide(L)'
;MRGGEPDMNQVAEFRRDLGENLDVYEKILSEQSYLAGNTYSLADLFHVPLGLLLVKCGEGELFETRPHVKQWWEKISTRQAWKNIQAMI
;
A
#
# COMPACT_ATOMS: atom_id res chain seq x y z
N MET A 1 -10.10 -1.89 18.46
CA MET A 1 -8.91 -1.01 18.51
C MET A 1 -8.81 -0.45 19.92
N ARG A 2 -7.68 -0.66 20.60
CA ARG A 2 -7.44 0.01 21.88
C ARG A 2 -6.91 1.41 21.54
N GLY A 3 -7.68 2.44 21.90
CA GLY A 3 -7.23 3.83 21.76
C GLY A 3 -6.14 4.10 22.79
N GLY A 4 -4.96 4.50 22.32
CA GLY A 4 -3.79 4.85 23.10
C GLY A 4 -2.80 5.58 22.21
N GLU A 5 -1.84 6.26 22.81
CA GLU A 5 -0.79 6.95 22.05
C GLU A 5 0.08 5.94 21.28
N PRO A 6 0.42 6.20 20.00
CA PRO A 6 1.35 5.37 19.26
C PRO A 6 2.74 5.32 19.92
N ASP A 7 3.35 4.14 19.95
CA ASP A 7 4.77 4.02 20.28
C ASP A 7 5.61 4.48 19.07
N MET A 8 6.15 5.68 19.15
CA MET A 8 6.89 6.29 18.04
C MET A 8 8.18 5.56 17.67
N ASN A 9 8.78 4.78 18.60
CA ASN A 9 9.95 3.97 18.27
C ASN A 9 9.55 2.80 17.36
N GLN A 10 8.45 2.11 17.69
CA GLN A 10 7.91 1.04 16.84
C GLN A 10 7.41 1.57 15.50
N VAL A 11 6.78 2.75 15.47
CA VAL A 11 6.37 3.39 14.20
C VAL A 11 7.58 3.64 13.30
N ALA A 12 8.67 4.18 13.84
CA ALA A 12 9.88 4.44 13.06
C ALA A 12 10.53 3.14 12.54
N GLU A 13 10.56 2.09 13.36
CA GLU A 13 11.05 0.76 12.98
C GLU A 13 10.24 0.17 11.82
N PHE A 14 8.91 0.09 11.98
CA PHE A 14 8.05 -0.48 10.94
C PHE A 14 7.99 0.39 9.68
N ARG A 15 8.12 1.71 9.80
CA ARG A 15 8.23 2.60 8.63
C ARG A 15 9.48 2.30 7.81
N ARG A 16 10.62 2.04 8.47
CA ARG A 16 11.86 1.64 7.78
C ARG A 16 11.69 0.29 7.10
N ASP A 17 11.21 -0.72 7.83
CA ASP A 17 11.05 -2.08 7.29
C ASP A 17 10.03 -2.12 6.14
N LEU A 18 8.95 -1.34 6.22
CA LEU A 18 8.01 -1.17 5.12
C LEU A 18 8.67 -0.51 3.91
N GLY A 19 9.52 0.49 4.13
CA GLY A 19 10.31 1.12 3.06
C GLY A 19 11.16 0.10 2.29
N GLU A 20 11.90 -0.75 3.00
CA GLU A 20 12.72 -1.80 2.39
C GLU A 20 11.88 -2.81 1.59
N ASN A 21 10.70 -3.19 2.10
CA ASN A 21 9.78 -4.05 1.37
C ASN A 21 9.23 -3.36 0.10
N LEU A 22 8.93 -2.07 0.17
CA LEU A 22 8.46 -1.30 -0.97
C LEU A 22 9.56 -1.07 -2.01
N ASP A 23 10.84 -1.06 -1.63
CA ASP A 23 11.96 -1.06 -2.59
C ASP A 23 12.03 -2.37 -3.39
N VAL A 24 11.74 -3.50 -2.74
CA VAL A 24 11.58 -4.79 -3.45
C VAL A 24 10.38 -4.73 -4.40
N TYR A 25 9.26 -4.14 -3.96
CA TYR A 25 8.07 -3.99 -4.81
C TYR A 25 8.37 -3.10 -6.02
N GLU A 26 9.11 -2.01 -5.83
CA GLU A 26 9.52 -1.11 -6.91
C GLU A 26 10.30 -1.87 -7.99
N LYS A 27 11.24 -2.73 -7.59
CA LYS A 27 11.96 -3.60 -8.53
C LYS A 27 11.02 -4.56 -9.26
N ILE A 28 10.15 -5.25 -8.53
CA ILE A 28 9.18 -6.19 -9.11
C ILE A 28 8.27 -5.46 -10.11
N LEU A 29 7.70 -4.33 -9.71
CA LEU A 29 6.74 -3.56 -10.51
C LEU A 29 7.39 -2.80 -11.68
N SER A 30 8.71 -2.68 -11.70
CA SER A 30 9.45 -2.21 -12.88
C SER A 30 9.43 -3.22 -14.04
N GLU A 31 9.21 -4.50 -13.74
CA GLU A 31 9.22 -5.60 -14.73
C GLU A 31 7.80 -6.11 -15.05
N GLN A 32 6.82 -5.86 -14.17
CA GLN A 32 5.44 -6.33 -14.33
C GLN A 32 4.40 -5.38 -13.73
N SER A 33 3.15 -5.48 -14.21
CA SER A 33 2.08 -4.53 -13.83
C SER A 33 1.49 -4.71 -12.42
N TYR A 34 1.68 -5.87 -11.80
CA TYR A 34 1.09 -6.27 -10.52
C TYR A 34 2.05 -7.18 -9.75
N LEU A 35 1.79 -7.42 -8.46
CA LEU A 35 2.73 -8.15 -7.60
C LEU A 35 2.97 -9.61 -8.02
N ALA A 36 1.96 -10.25 -8.63
CA ALA A 36 2.01 -11.65 -9.04
C ALA A 36 2.10 -11.85 -10.56
N GLY A 37 2.38 -10.79 -11.34
CA GLY A 37 2.37 -10.89 -12.80
C GLY A 37 1.85 -9.65 -13.51
N ASN A 38 1.43 -9.85 -14.76
CA ASN A 38 0.78 -8.81 -15.56
C ASN A 38 -0.75 -8.79 -15.44
N THR A 39 -1.32 -9.59 -14.54
CA THR A 39 -2.77 -9.65 -14.29
C THR A 39 -3.05 -9.40 -12.80
N TYR A 40 -4.09 -8.61 -12.53
CA TYR A 40 -4.54 -8.32 -11.17
C TYR A 40 -4.93 -9.61 -10.45
N SER A 41 -4.48 -9.75 -9.21
CA SER A 41 -4.67 -10.97 -8.43
C SER A 41 -5.11 -10.68 -7.00
N LEU A 42 -5.38 -11.73 -6.24
CA LEU A 42 -5.59 -11.60 -4.80
C LEU A 42 -4.39 -10.99 -4.09
N ALA A 43 -3.17 -11.22 -4.60
CA ALA A 43 -1.96 -10.64 -4.01
C ALA A 43 -2.02 -9.12 -3.98
N ASP A 44 -2.61 -8.47 -4.99
CA ASP A 44 -2.77 -7.01 -5.02
C ASP A 44 -3.96 -6.52 -4.19
N LEU A 45 -5.05 -7.30 -4.16
CA LEU A 45 -6.27 -6.95 -3.43
C LEU A 45 -6.01 -6.83 -1.92
N PHE A 46 -5.21 -7.73 -1.35
CA PHE A 46 -4.99 -7.77 0.09
C PHE A 46 -4.30 -6.51 0.65
N HIS A 47 -3.59 -5.74 -0.18
CA HIS A 47 -2.92 -4.51 0.25
C HIS A 47 -3.85 -3.31 0.33
N VAL A 48 -4.97 -3.30 -0.39
CA VAL A 48 -5.81 -2.10 -0.54
C VAL A 48 -6.38 -1.58 0.81
N PRO A 49 -6.96 -2.43 1.69
CA PRO A 49 -7.53 -1.94 2.94
C PRO A 49 -6.47 -1.33 3.88
N LEU A 50 -5.33 -2.02 4.05
CA LEU A 50 -4.27 -1.57 4.95
C LEU A 50 -3.48 -0.39 4.38
N GLY A 51 -3.22 -0.38 3.06
CA GLY A 51 -2.57 0.74 2.39
C GLY A 51 -3.35 2.04 2.53
N LEU A 52 -4.69 1.99 2.46
CA LEU A 52 -5.52 3.18 2.69
C LEU A 52 -5.51 3.65 4.13
N LEU A 53 -5.40 2.73 5.10
CA LEU A 53 -5.22 3.11 6.50
C LEU A 53 -3.88 3.83 6.69
N LEU A 54 -2.80 3.31 6.10
CA LEU A 54 -1.48 3.96 6.12
C LEU A 54 -1.54 5.38 5.54
N VAL A 55 -2.17 5.56 4.37
CA VAL A 55 -2.37 6.90 3.77
C VAL A 55 -3.13 7.83 4.73
N LYS A 56 -4.21 7.35 5.36
CA LYS A 56 -4.97 8.13 6.36
C LYS A 56 -4.15 8.47 7.61
N CYS A 57 -3.16 7.66 7.95
CA CYS A 57 -2.22 7.89 9.04
C CYS A 57 -1.03 8.81 8.66
N GLY A 58 -0.99 9.35 7.44
CA GLY A 58 0.09 10.24 6.97
C GLY A 58 1.29 9.51 6.37
N GLU A 59 1.22 8.20 6.15
CA GLU A 59 2.30 7.38 5.60
C GLU A 59 2.24 7.26 4.06
N GLY A 60 1.46 8.12 3.39
CA GLY A 60 1.26 8.09 1.93
C GLY A 60 2.55 8.28 1.12
N GLU A 61 3.49 9.05 1.65
CA GLU A 61 4.79 9.33 1.02
C GLU A 61 5.57 8.05 0.66
N LEU A 62 5.42 6.98 1.45
CA LEU A 62 6.08 5.70 1.19
C LEU A 62 5.66 5.09 -0.16
N PHE A 63 4.44 5.35 -0.61
CA PHE A 63 3.93 4.88 -1.90
C PHE A 63 4.26 5.88 -3.02
N GLU A 64 4.32 7.18 -2.73
CA GLU A 64 4.47 8.24 -3.74
C GLU A 64 5.92 8.45 -4.22
N THR A 65 6.91 8.15 -3.37
CA THR A 65 8.34 8.33 -3.65
C THR A 65 8.92 7.29 -4.62
N ARG A 66 8.16 6.24 -4.92
CA ARG A 66 8.55 5.08 -5.74
C ARG A 66 7.64 5.02 -6.99
N PRO A 67 8.11 5.36 -8.19
CA PRO A 67 7.22 5.58 -9.33
C PRO A 67 6.39 4.35 -9.75
N HIS A 68 6.95 3.14 -9.71
CA HIS A 68 6.19 1.94 -10.10
C HIS A 68 5.23 1.50 -8.99
N VAL A 69 5.63 1.59 -7.73
CA VAL A 69 4.74 1.40 -6.57
C VAL A 69 3.60 2.41 -6.58
N LYS A 70 3.88 3.68 -6.86
CA LYS A 70 2.86 4.73 -6.98
C LYS A 70 1.83 4.38 -8.04
N GLN A 71 2.30 4.04 -9.25
CA GLN A 71 1.42 3.66 -10.34
C GLN A 71 0.57 2.43 -10.00
N TRP A 72 1.18 1.40 -9.40
CA TRP A 72 0.48 0.21 -8.93
C TRP A 72 -0.57 0.55 -7.88
N TRP A 73 -0.21 1.36 -6.88
CA TRP A 73 -1.08 1.77 -5.78
C TRP A 73 -2.30 2.54 -6.30
N GLU A 74 -2.10 3.53 -7.17
CA GLU A 74 -3.17 4.28 -7.83
C GLU A 74 -4.09 3.33 -8.61
N LYS A 75 -3.53 2.37 -9.34
CA LYS A 75 -4.30 1.42 -10.15
C LYS A 75 -5.18 0.50 -9.31
N ILE A 76 -4.70 0.01 -8.17
CA ILE A 76 -5.45 -0.94 -7.34
C ILE A 76 -6.42 -0.26 -6.38
N SER A 77 -6.06 0.91 -5.84
CA SER A 77 -6.88 1.66 -4.88
C SER A 77 -8.05 2.39 -5.55
N THR A 78 -7.96 2.69 -6.85
CA THR A 78 -9.03 3.39 -7.60
C THR A 78 -10.06 2.46 -8.26
N ARG A 79 -9.91 1.14 -8.12
CA ARG A 79 -10.81 0.15 -8.72
C ARG A 79 -12.25 0.34 -8.23
N GLN A 80 -13.21 0.30 -9.15
CA GLN A 80 -14.63 0.49 -8.81
C GLN A 80 -15.13 -0.51 -7.76
N ALA A 81 -14.71 -1.77 -7.84
CA ALA A 81 -15.05 -2.79 -6.85
C ALA A 81 -14.64 -2.38 -5.43
N TRP A 82 -13.45 -1.78 -5.28
CA TRP A 82 -12.99 -1.31 -3.99
C TRP A 82 -13.75 -0.05 -3.53
N LYS A 83 -13.98 0.91 -4.43
CA LYS A 83 -14.82 2.10 -4.13
C LYS A 83 -16.20 1.72 -3.63
N ASN A 84 -16.81 0.66 -4.20
CA ASN A 84 -18.09 0.14 -3.73
C ASN A 84 -18.00 -0.36 -2.28
N ILE A 85 -16.94 -1.12 -1.94
CA ILE A 85 -16.72 -1.57 -0.55
C ILE A 85 -16.55 -0.39 0.40
N GLN A 86 -15.79 0.64 0.00
CA GLN A 86 -15.62 1.85 0.82
C GLN A 86 -16.93 2.61 1.07
N ALA A 87 -17.90 2.53 0.14
CA ALA A 87 -19.21 3.14 0.31
C ALA A 87 -20.17 2.31 1.18
N MET A 88 -19.82 1.05 1.48
CA MET A 88 -20.63 0.13 2.29
C MET A 88 -20.19 0.09 3.76
N ILE A 89 -19.09 0.75 4.12
CA ILE A 89 -18.50 0.81 5.47
C ILE A 89 -18.43 2.24 5.97
#